data_AF-A0A286C7J1-F1
#
_entry.id   AF-A0A286C7J1-F1
#
_cell.length_a   1.000
_cell.length_b   1.000
_cell.length_c   1.000
_cell.angle_alpha   90.00
_cell.angle_beta   90.00
_cell.angle_gamma   90.00
#
_symmetry.space_group_name_H-M   'P 1'
#
loop_
_entity.id
_entity.type
_entity.pdbx_description
1 polymer ?
#
loop_
_entity_poly.entity_id
_entity_poly.type
_entity_poly.pdbx_seq_one_letter_code
_entity_poly.pdbx_strand_id
1 'polypeptide(L)'
;MAFTYQSVVDLARIPLNDSDKARYTDVNLLAYANHGVLAVTKRRPDLFVGQYSSLPTGEALLGDAFPLDAEYVQTLADYVVARAELADDEHTNSGRAAAFAQLFGAEAPV
;
A
#
# COMPACT_ATOMS: atom_id res chain seq x y z
N MET A 1 6.33 -2.21 -18.92
CA MET A 1 6.59 -1.04 -18.06
C MET A 1 6.67 -1.54 -16.64
N ALA A 2 7.63 -1.05 -15.84
CA ALA A 2 7.66 -1.35 -14.41
C ALA A 2 6.55 -0.56 -13.71
N PHE A 3 5.89 -1.18 -12.75
CA PHE A 3 4.97 -0.45 -11.86
C PHE A 3 5.76 0.49 -10.96
N THR A 4 5.12 1.58 -10.54
CA THR A 4 5.70 2.56 -9.62
C THR A 4 4.82 2.71 -8.38
N TYR A 5 5.30 3.44 -7.39
CA TYR A 5 4.47 3.82 -6.25
C TYR A 5 3.23 4.64 -6.67
N GLN A 6 3.31 5.41 -7.76
CA GLN A 6 2.13 6.05 -8.35
C GLN A 6 1.06 5.03 -8.74
N SER A 7 1.43 3.88 -9.30
CA SER A 7 0.47 2.84 -9.68
C SER A 7 -0.29 2.28 -8.48
N VAL A 8 0.39 2.11 -7.34
CA VAL A 8 -0.21 1.66 -6.08
C VAL A 8 -1.21 2.71 -5.56
N VAL A 9 -0.80 3.98 -5.56
CA VAL A 9 -1.65 5.10 -5.11
C VAL A 9 -2.88 5.23 -6.01
N ASP A 10 -2.71 5.16 -7.33
CA ASP A 10 -3.82 5.26 -8.29
C ASP A 10 -4.83 4.11 -8.12
N LEU A 11 -4.35 2.89 -7.88
CA LEU A 11 -5.22 1.75 -7.60
C LEU A 11 -5.97 1.91 -6.28
N ALA A 12 -5.33 2.40 -5.22
CA ALA A 12 -5.97 2.65 -3.94
C ALA A 12 -7.06 3.73 -4.02
N ARG A 13 -6.94 4.70 -4.94
CA ARG A 13 -7.94 5.76 -5.13
C ARG A 13 -9.28 5.25 -5.64
N ILE A 14 -9.29 4.13 -6.37
CA ILE A 14 -10.52 3.55 -6.94
C ILE A 14 -11.52 3.16 -5.84
N PRO A 15 -11.19 2.27 -4.87
CA PRO A 15 -12.10 1.92 -3.78
C PRO A 15 -12.31 3.04 -2.76
N LEU A 16 -11.35 3.97 -2.61
CA LEU A 16 -11.53 5.18 -1.80
C LEU A 16 -12.52 6.17 -2.42
N ASN A 17 -12.88 6.00 -3.70
CA ASN A 17 -13.66 6.95 -4.48
C ASN A 17 -13.08 8.38 -4.39
N ASP A 18 -11.76 8.50 -4.45
CA ASP A 18 -10.99 9.75 -4.25
C ASP A 18 -10.14 10.06 -5.49
N SER A 19 -10.79 10.08 -6.66
CA SER A 19 -10.14 10.34 -7.95
C SER A 19 -9.76 11.81 -8.16
N ASP A 20 -10.46 12.72 -7.50
CA ASP A 20 -10.21 14.16 -7.49
C ASP A 20 -9.16 14.58 -6.45
N LYS A 21 -8.71 13.63 -5.61
CA LYS A 21 -7.73 13.85 -4.52
C LYS A 21 -8.22 14.85 -3.47
N ALA A 22 -9.54 15.02 -3.35
CA ALA A 22 -10.13 15.94 -2.40
C ALA A 22 -9.94 15.46 -0.94
N ARG A 23 -9.95 14.14 -0.73
CA ARG A 23 -9.91 13.53 0.60
C ARG A 23 -8.49 13.18 1.04
N TYR A 24 -7.68 12.55 0.17
CA TYR A 24 -6.29 12.24 0.46
C TYR A 24 -5.35 12.80 -0.60
N THR A 25 -4.35 13.55 -0.14
CA THR A 25 -3.22 13.96 -0.99
C THR A 25 -2.38 12.75 -1.40
N ASP A 26 -1.66 12.86 -2.52
CA ASP A 26 -0.74 11.80 -2.94
C ASP A 26 0.34 11.54 -1.87
N VAL A 27 0.76 12.58 -1.14
CA VAL A 27 1.73 12.46 -0.04
C VAL A 27 1.21 11.56 1.08
N ASN A 28 -0.07 11.67 1.43
CA ASN A 28 -0.69 10.84 2.48
C ASN A 28 -0.75 9.37 2.04
N LEU A 29 -1.19 9.11 0.81
CA LEU A 29 -1.30 7.73 0.30
C LEU A 29 0.07 7.11 0.05
N LEU A 30 1.06 7.88 -0.41
CA LEU A 30 2.45 7.44 -0.54
C LEU A 30 3.03 7.03 0.81
N ALA A 31 2.77 7.80 1.88
CA ALA A 31 3.23 7.44 3.22
C ALA A 31 2.68 6.07 3.65
N TYR A 32 1.40 5.80 3.39
CA TYR A 32 0.81 4.48 3.65
C TYR A 32 1.41 3.38 2.78
N ALA A 33 1.69 3.65 1.50
CA ALA A 33 2.34 2.68 0.61
C ALA A 33 3.75 2.34 1.11
N ASN A 34 4.55 3.33 1.51
CA ASN A 34 5.86 3.13 2.10
C ASN A 34 5.81 2.29 3.38
N HIS A 35 4.86 2.58 4.28
CA HIS A 35 4.65 1.75 5.47
C HIS A 35 4.19 0.33 5.15
N GLY A 36 3.35 0.16 4.13
CA GLY A 36 2.88 -1.15 3.70
C GLY A 36 4.01 -2.01 3.13
N VAL A 37 4.93 -1.44 2.37
CA VAL A 37 6.13 -2.17 1.90
C VAL A 37 6.98 -2.63 3.08
N LEU A 38 7.22 -1.77 4.07
CA LEU A 38 7.94 -2.17 5.29
C LEU A 38 7.21 -3.29 6.05
N ALA A 39 5.88 -3.27 6.08
CA ALA A 39 5.08 -4.34 6.66
C ALA A 39 5.25 -5.66 5.91
N VAL A 40 5.29 -5.62 4.57
CA VAL A 40 5.60 -6.80 3.73
C VAL A 40 7.01 -7.28 4.00
N THR A 41 8.03 -6.40 4.04
CA THR A 41 9.41 -6.78 4.36
C THR A 41 9.52 -7.49 5.70
N LYS A 42 8.75 -7.05 6.71
CA LYS A 42 8.73 -7.68 8.04
C LYS A 42 8.06 -9.06 8.03
N ARG A 43 6.96 -9.23 7.28
CA ARG A 43 6.12 -10.44 7.28
C ARG A 43 6.59 -11.50 6.28
N ARG A 44 7.11 -11.04 5.15
CA ARG A 44 7.56 -11.85 4.02
C ARG A 44 8.99 -11.46 3.61
N PRO A 45 9.98 -11.62 4.52
CA PRO A 45 11.38 -11.33 4.20
C PRO A 45 11.93 -12.25 3.09
N ASP A 46 11.27 -13.38 2.82
CA ASP A 46 11.56 -14.31 1.74
C ASP A 46 11.47 -13.67 0.35
N LEU A 47 10.57 -12.70 0.15
CA LEU A 47 10.43 -11.98 -1.12
C LEU A 47 11.67 -11.15 -1.49
N PHE A 48 12.55 -10.91 -0.52
CA PHE A 48 13.76 -10.11 -0.69
C PHE A 48 15.04 -10.95 -0.70
N VAL A 49 14.92 -12.28 -0.80
CA VAL A 49 16.09 -13.17 -0.93
C VAL A 49 16.90 -12.79 -2.17
N GLY A 50 18.19 -12.51 -1.97
CA GLY A 50 19.09 -12.06 -3.04
C GLY A 50 19.08 -10.54 -3.29
N GLN A 51 18.28 -9.77 -2.54
CA GLN A 51 18.17 -8.30 -2.67
C GLN A 51 18.47 -7.56 -1.34
N TYR A 52 19.19 -8.20 -0.42
CA TYR A 52 19.47 -7.64 0.91
C TYR A 52 20.28 -6.34 0.93
N SER A 53 20.96 -6.01 -0.17
CA SER A 53 21.69 -4.74 -0.34
C SER A 53 20.80 -3.56 -0.70
N SER A 54 19.54 -3.81 -1.06
CA SER A 54 18.60 -2.81 -1.58
C SER A 54 17.20 -3.02 -0.98
N LEU A 55 17.14 -3.24 0.34
CA LEU A 55 15.87 -3.37 1.05
C LEU A 55 15.11 -2.03 1.05
N PRO A 56 13.77 -2.07 0.98
CA PRO A 56 12.95 -0.87 1.09
C PRO A 56 13.19 -0.12 2.41
N THR A 57 13.41 1.19 2.34
CA THR A 57 13.61 2.07 3.50
C THR A 57 12.33 2.75 3.98
N GLY A 58 11.27 2.73 3.17
CA GLY A 58 10.04 3.48 3.41
C GLY A 58 10.12 4.96 3.00
N GLU A 59 11.12 5.33 2.20
CA GLU A 59 11.34 6.71 1.74
C GLU A 59 11.17 6.87 0.22
N ALA A 60 10.53 5.90 -0.45
CA ALA A 60 10.34 5.95 -1.90
C ALA A 60 9.42 7.11 -2.31
N LEU A 61 9.67 7.66 -3.50
CA LEU A 61 8.88 8.69 -4.16
C LEU A 61 7.87 8.05 -5.12
N LEU A 62 6.82 8.80 -5.51
CA LEU A 62 5.77 8.30 -6.43
C LEU A 62 6.32 7.77 -7.76
N GLY A 63 7.38 8.41 -8.28
CA GLY A 63 8.02 8.03 -9.53
C GLY A 63 8.96 6.84 -9.43
N ASP A 64 9.29 6.39 -8.21
CA ASP A 64 10.22 5.28 -8.02
C ASP A 64 9.56 3.95 -8.41
N ALA A 65 10.38 3.03 -8.91
CA ALA A 65 9.94 1.69 -9.25
C ALA A 65 9.42 0.96 -8.01
N PHE A 66 8.33 0.24 -8.17
CA PHE A 66 7.79 -0.62 -7.13
C PHE A 66 8.77 -1.78 -6.87
N PRO A 67 9.18 -2.05 -5.62
CA PRO A 67 10.29 -2.96 -5.32
C PRO A 67 9.92 -4.45 -5.37
N LEU A 68 8.65 -4.77 -5.60
CA LEU A 68 8.15 -6.15 -5.67
C LEU A 68 7.56 -6.43 -7.06
N ASP A 69 7.34 -7.71 -7.35
CA ASP A 69 6.68 -8.14 -8.58
C ASP A 69 5.27 -7.56 -8.70
N ALA A 70 4.79 -7.45 -9.94
CA ALA A 70 3.52 -6.82 -10.29
C ALA A 70 2.30 -7.39 -9.54
N GLU A 71 2.36 -8.66 -9.13
CA GLU A 71 1.31 -9.31 -8.33
C GLU A 71 1.08 -8.65 -6.98
N TYR A 72 2.10 -8.02 -6.38
CA TYR A 72 2.01 -7.37 -5.05
C TYR A 72 1.49 -5.93 -5.09
N VAL A 73 1.25 -5.38 -6.28
CA VAL A 73 0.79 -3.99 -6.42
C VAL A 73 -0.61 -3.83 -5.81
N GLN A 74 -1.52 -4.78 -6.09
CA GLN A 74 -2.86 -4.77 -5.50
C GLN A 74 -2.81 -4.98 -3.99
N THR A 75 -1.98 -5.92 -3.53
CA THR A 75 -1.76 -6.17 -2.09
C THR A 75 -1.43 -4.88 -1.35
N LEU A 76 -0.52 -4.08 -1.92
CA LEU A 76 -0.13 -2.83 -1.31
C LEU A 76 -1.22 -1.75 -1.42
N ALA A 77 -1.95 -1.70 -2.54
CA ALA A 77 -3.09 -0.80 -2.68
C ALA A 77 -4.15 -1.09 -1.60
N ASP A 78 -4.45 -2.37 -1.32
CA ASP A 78 -5.39 -2.76 -0.26
C ASP A 78 -4.91 -2.30 1.12
N TYR A 79 -3.61 -2.38 1.41
CA TYR A 79 -3.05 -1.82 2.63
C TYR A 79 -3.27 -0.30 2.74
N VAL A 80 -3.01 0.42 1.64
CA VAL A 80 -3.20 1.88 1.58
C VAL A 80 -4.65 2.24 1.85
N VAL A 81 -5.59 1.52 1.22
CA VAL A 81 -7.03 1.71 1.44
C VAL A 81 -7.38 1.46 2.90
N ALA A 82 -6.94 0.33 3.47
CA ALA A 82 -7.21 0.02 4.86
C ALA A 82 -6.74 1.13 5.82
N ARG A 83 -5.53 1.67 5.60
CA ARG A 83 -4.98 2.76 6.42
C ARG A 83 -5.70 4.09 6.25
N ALA A 84 -6.08 4.42 5.01
CA ALA A 84 -6.85 5.62 4.73
C ALA A 84 -8.23 5.54 5.39
N GLU A 85 -8.95 4.43 5.23
CA GLU A 85 -10.26 4.19 5.85
C GLU A 85 -10.21 4.22 7.38
N LEU A 86 -9.15 3.69 8.00
CA LEU A 86 -8.96 3.76 9.45
C LEU A 86 -8.76 5.19 9.97
N ALA A 87 -8.20 6.09 9.17
CA ALA A 87 -7.98 7.47 9.56
C ALA A 87 -9.27 8.32 9.52
N ASP A 88 -10.29 7.86 8.80
CA ASP A 88 -11.58 8.54 8.65
C ASP A 88 -12.57 8.09 9.73
N ASP A 89 -12.37 8.59 10.96
CA ASP A 89 -13.11 8.18 12.17
C ASP A 89 -14.49 8.87 12.32
N GLU A 90 -15.00 9.54 11.28
CA GLU A 90 -16.28 10.26 11.36
C GLU A 90 -17.48 9.40 10.91
N HIS A 91 -17.26 8.30 10.18
CA HIS A 91 -18.33 7.42 9.74
C HIS A 91 -18.01 5.96 10.06
N THR A 92 -18.97 5.29 10.70
CA THR A 92 -19.05 3.85 10.95
C THR A 92 -18.81 3.02 9.66
N ASN A 93 -17.56 2.87 9.24
CA ASN A 93 -17.17 2.02 8.10
C ASN A 93 -15.98 1.12 8.43
N SER A 94 -15.86 0.74 9.72
CA SER A 94 -14.86 -0.21 10.21
C SER A 94 -14.87 -1.54 9.44
N GLY A 95 -16.00 -1.91 8.83
CA GLY A 95 -16.12 -3.10 7.99
C GLY A 95 -15.29 -3.05 6.72
N ARG A 96 -15.19 -1.88 6.06
CA ARG A 96 -14.41 -1.73 4.83
C ARG A 96 -12.92 -1.71 5.12
N ALA A 97 -12.50 -0.94 6.12
CA ALA A 97 -11.13 -0.95 6.62
C ALA A 97 -10.67 -2.37 7.01
N ALA A 98 -11.51 -3.11 7.74
CA ALA A 98 -11.23 -4.48 8.14
C ALA A 98 -11.13 -5.43 6.94
N ALA A 99 -12.02 -5.31 5.94
CA ALA A 99 -11.98 -6.15 4.73
C ALA A 99 -10.68 -5.96 3.95
N PHE A 100 -10.23 -4.72 3.72
CA PHE A 100 -8.98 -4.46 3.03
C PHE A 100 -7.74 -4.87 3.85
N ALA A 101 -7.79 -4.73 5.18
CA ALA A 101 -6.75 -5.27 6.04
C ALA A 101 -6.66 -6.80 6.00
N GLN A 102 -7.80 -7.49 5.85
CA GLN A 102 -7.86 -8.94 5.67
C GLN A 102 -7.28 -9.38 4.32
N LEU A 103 -7.60 -8.67 3.23
CA LEU A 103 -7.01 -8.95 1.91
C LEU A 103 -5.49 -8.83 1.93
N PHE A 104 -4.96 -7.72 2.48
CA PHE A 104 -3.52 -7.56 2.69
C PHE A 104 -2.94 -8.69 3.55
N GLY A 105 -3.60 -9.02 4.66
CA GLY A 105 -3.14 -10.06 5.58
C GLY A 105 -3.13 -11.48 4.99
N ALA A 106 -4.01 -11.77 4.02
CA ALA A 106 -4.06 -13.07 3.36
C ALA A 106 -2.83 -13.31 2.47
N GLU A 107 -2.32 -12.27 1.82
CA GLU A 107 -1.17 -12.35 0.91
C GLU A 107 0.17 -12.07 1.63
N ALA A 108 0.14 -11.26 2.69
CA ALA A 108 1.24 -11.03 3.62
C ALA A 108 0.90 -11.57 5.03
N PRO A 109 0.88 -12.91 5.21
CA PRO A 109 0.62 -13.55 6.50
C PRO A 109 1.73 -13.24 7.52
N VAL A 110 1.38 -13.33 8.80
CA VAL A 110 2.32 -13.16 9.93
C VAL A 110 3.17 -14.41 10.11
#